data_AF-R5MCS8-F1
#
_entry.id   AF-R5MCS8-F1
#
_cell.length_a   1.000
_cell.length_b   1.000
_cell.length_c   1.000
_cell.angle_alpha   90.00
_cell.angle_beta   90.00
_cell.angle_gamma   90.00
#
_symmetry.space_group_name_H-M   'P 1'
#
loop_
_entity.id
_entity.type
_entity.pdbx_description
1 polymer ?
#
loop_
_entity_poly.entity_id
_entity_poly.type
_entity_poly.pdbx_seq_one_letter_code
_entity_poly.pdbx_strand_id
1 'polypeptide(L)'
;MIKLLIKSIEPYAYILSDNTKEYRVHLEFLGLEKKPEVGDYLYLPENIVNEQNNYTFGLIGGIYAKKKDIKDDIIKVVGKDYEYYLQRYYG
;
A
#
# COMPACT_ATOMS: atom_id res chain seq x y z
N MET A 1 -0.19 9.78 7.38
CA MET A 1 -0.33 9.04 6.11
C MET A 1 -0.60 10.05 5.01
N ILE A 2 0.13 9.96 3.90
CA ILE A 2 -0.09 10.75 2.70
C ILE A 2 -1.06 10.02 1.78
N LYS A 3 -1.96 10.77 1.12
CA LYS A 3 -2.91 10.24 0.14
C LYS A 3 -2.28 10.30 -1.25
N LEU A 4 -2.25 9.16 -1.93
CA LEU A 4 -1.58 9.03 -3.22
C LEU A 4 -2.48 8.34 -4.24
N LEU A 5 -2.57 8.92 -5.44
CA LEU A 5 -3.24 8.33 -6.59
C LEU A 5 -2.34 7.33 -7.28
N ILE A 6 -2.85 6.14 -7.61
CA ILE A 6 -2.15 5.19 -8.50
C ILE A 6 -2.24 5.71 -9.93
N LYS A 7 -1.12 6.18 -10.48
CA LYS A 7 -1.01 6.70 -11.85
C LYS A 7 -0.73 5.60 -12.86
N SER A 8 0.13 4.66 -12.51
CA SER A 8 0.44 3.48 -13.29
C SER A 8 0.94 2.35 -12.39
N ILE A 9 0.87 1.14 -12.91
CA ILE A 9 1.37 -0.08 -12.25
C ILE A 9 2.39 -0.68 -13.21
N GLU A 10 3.64 -0.75 -12.76
CA GLU A 10 4.75 -1.39 -13.45
C GLU A 10 4.98 -2.79 -12.87
N PRO A 11 5.77 -3.66 -13.54
CA PRO A 11 6.23 -4.89 -12.92
C PRO A 11 6.90 -4.60 -11.57
N TYR A 12 6.28 -5.09 -10.49
CA TYR A 12 6.74 -4.96 -9.10
C TYR A 12 6.75 -3.55 -8.50
N ALA A 13 6.18 -2.54 -9.16
CA ALA A 13 6.17 -1.17 -8.65
C ALA A 13 4.87 -0.42 -8.96
N TYR A 14 4.48 0.48 -8.06
CA TYR A 14 3.37 1.41 -8.24
C TYR A 14 3.93 2.82 -8.41
N ILE A 15 3.46 3.52 -9.43
CA ILE A 15 3.73 4.95 -9.61
C ILE A 15 2.59 5.72 -8.97
N LEU A 16 2.93 6.45 -7.92
CA LEU A 16 2.00 7.10 -7.00
C LEU A 16 2.17 8.62 -7.05
N SER A 17 1.11 9.41 -6.86
CA SER A 17 1.23 10.88 -6.85
C SER A 17 0.31 11.57 -5.83
N ASP A 18 0.82 12.63 -5.19
CA ASP A 18 0.08 13.55 -4.32
C ASP A 18 -0.30 14.88 -5.01
N ASN A 19 -0.25 14.93 -6.35
CA ASN A 19 -0.34 16.11 -7.23
C ASN A 19 0.89 17.03 -7.27
N THR A 20 1.82 16.90 -6.33
CA THR A 20 3.04 17.74 -6.29
C THR A 20 4.27 16.99 -6.75
N LYS A 21 4.34 15.69 -6.45
CA LYS A 21 5.42 14.79 -6.85
C LYS A 21 4.89 13.42 -7.21
N GLU A 22 5.73 12.67 -7.90
CA GLU A 22 5.53 11.25 -8.17
C GLU A 22 6.51 10.43 -7.32
N TYR A 23 6.05 9.24 -6.93
CA TYR A 23 6.80 8.28 -6.15
C TYR A 23 6.74 6.94 -6.87
N ARG A 24 7.87 6.23 -6.88
CA ARG A 24 7.94 4.86 -7.35
C ARG A 24 8.16 3.94 -6.16
N VAL A 25 7.15 3.14 -5.83
CA VAL A 25 7.16 2.33 -4.60
C VAL A 25 6.94 0.86 -4.96
N HIS A 26 7.80 -0.01 -4.43
CA HIS A 26 7.68 -1.45 -4.63
C HIS A 26 6.74 -2.04 -3.60
N LEU A 27 5.49 -2.32 -4.02
CA LEU A 27 4.42 -2.79 -3.16
C LEU A 27 3.89 -4.15 -3.63
N GLU A 28 3.70 -5.05 -2.69
CA GLU A 28 3.02 -6.33 -2.90
C GLU A 28 1.84 -6.46 -1.93
N PHE A 29 0.72 -6.99 -2.43
CA PHE A 29 -0.51 -7.11 -1.65
C PHE A 29 -0.98 -8.56 -1.61
N LEU A 30 -1.15 -9.10 -0.39
CA LEU A 30 -1.53 -10.48 -0.11
C LEU A 30 -2.96 -10.57 0.44
N GLY A 31 -3.69 -11.59 0.00
CA GLY A 31 -5.02 -11.92 0.54
C GLY A 31 -6.12 -10.92 0.20
N LEU A 32 -5.91 -10.05 -0.80
CA LEU A 32 -6.95 -9.16 -1.30
C LEU A 32 -7.86 -9.88 -2.30
N GLU A 33 -9.17 -9.73 -2.15
CA GLU A 33 -10.15 -10.17 -3.16
C GLU A 33 -10.03 -9.35 -4.45
N LYS A 34 -9.80 -8.05 -4.33
CA LYS A 34 -9.57 -7.12 -5.43
C LYS A 34 -8.24 -6.39 -5.24
N LYS A 35 -7.36 -6.44 -6.24
CA LYS A 35 -6.07 -5.75 -6.17
C LYS A 35 -6.24 -4.24 -6.46
N PRO A 36 -5.35 -3.38 -5.94
CA PRO A 36 -5.32 -1.96 -6.30
C PRO A 36 -5.09 -1.75 -7.79
N GLU A 37 -5.86 -0.85 -8.41
CA GLU A 37 -5.81 -0.54 -9.84
C GLU A 37 -5.47 0.94 -10.10
N VAL A 38 -5.15 1.27 -11.35
CA VAL A 38 -4.93 2.67 -11.75
C VAL A 38 -6.20 3.48 -11.52
N GLY A 39 -6.05 4.63 -10.86
CA GLY A 39 -7.16 5.48 -10.45
C GLY A 39 -7.57 5.32 -8.98
N ASP A 40 -7.16 4.23 -8.32
CA ASP A 40 -7.38 4.03 -6.90
C ASP A 40 -6.40 4.84 -6.05
N TYR A 41 -6.71 4.96 -4.75
CA TYR A 41 -5.88 5.69 -3.79
C TYR A 41 -5.21 4.77 -2.78
N LEU A 42 -3.94 5.06 -2.50
CA LEU A 42 -3.18 4.51 -1.38
C LEU A 42 -2.95 5.58 -0.33
N TYR A 43 -3.13 5.23 0.94
CA TYR A 43 -2.73 6.04 2.07
C TYR A 43 -1.54 5.37 2.74
N LEU A 44 -0.36 5.98 2.58
CA LEU A 44 0.91 5.41 3.04
C LEU A 44 1.55 6.30 4.12
N PRO A 45 2.22 5.74 5.12
CA PRO A 45 3.21 6.45 5.93
C PRO A 45 4.31 7.09 5.07
N GLU A 46 4.84 8.25 5.48
CA GLU A 46 5.84 8.99 4.71
C GLU A 46 7.17 8.24 4.56
N ASN A 47 7.56 7.44 5.55
CA ASN A 47 8.78 6.64 5.49
C ASN A 47 8.72 5.58 4.38
N ILE A 48 7.55 5.01 4.09
CA ILE A 48 7.40 3.99 3.03
C ILE A 48 7.66 4.56 1.64
N VAL A 49 7.33 5.84 1.40
CA VAL A 49 7.52 6.45 0.07
C VAL A 49 8.90 7.05 -0.14
N ASN A 50 9.63 7.32 0.94
CA ASN A 50 10.95 7.96 0.89
C ASN A 50 12.10 6.94 0.89
N GLU A 51 11.83 5.69 1.25
CA GLU A 51 12.80 4.60 1.28
C GLU A 51 12.69 3.71 0.04
N GLN A 52 13.81 3.37 -0.60
CA GLN A 52 13.84 2.36 -1.67
C GLN A 52 13.88 0.96 -1.06
N ASN A 53 12.72 0.46 -0.66
CA ASN A 53 12.54 -0.89 -0.12
C ASN A 53 11.36 -1.59 -0.81
N ASN A 54 11.36 -2.92 -0.71
CA ASN A 54 10.21 -3.74 -1.09
C ASN A 54 9.30 -3.92 0.12
N TYR A 55 8.03 -3.56 -0.02
CA TYR A 55 7.04 -3.68 1.05
C TYR A 55 5.93 -4.63 0.64
N THR A 56 5.72 -5.67 1.44
CA THR A 56 4.59 -6.57 1.30
C THR A 56 3.55 -6.25 2.37
N PHE A 57 2.27 -6.23 2.01
CA PHE A 57 1.16 -5.91 2.90
C PHE A 57 0.06 -6.97 2.78
N GLY A 58 -0.56 -7.33 3.90
CA GLY A 58 -1.69 -8.25 3.95
C GLY A 58 -2.86 -7.68 4.76
N LEU A 59 -4.04 -8.29 4.63
CA LEU A 59 -5.22 -7.90 5.42
C LEU A 59 -4.92 -7.96 6.92
N ILE A 60 -5.32 -6.91 7.66
CA ILE A 60 -5.24 -6.89 9.12
C ILE A 60 -6.02 -8.09 9.69
N GLY A 61 -5.39 -8.85 10.59
CA GLY A 61 -5.99 -10.04 11.18
C GLY A 61 -6.08 -11.25 10.24
N GLY A 62 -5.60 -11.14 9.01
CA GLY A 62 -5.46 -12.27 8.08
C GLY A 62 -4.35 -13.23 8.49
N ILE A 63 -4.26 -14.38 7.80
CA ILE A 63 -3.25 -15.42 8.08
C ILE A 63 -1.79 -14.94 7.94
N TYR A 64 -1.59 -13.81 7.27
CA TYR A 64 -0.29 -13.17 7.08
C TYR A 64 -0.05 -11.98 8.03
N ALA A 65 -1.03 -11.55 8.84
CA ALA A 65 -0.85 -10.39 9.73
C ALA A 65 -0.03 -10.72 10.99
N LYS A 66 0.92 -9.86 11.35
CA LYS A 66 1.74 -10.02 12.57
C LYS A 66 1.03 -9.45 13.80
N LYS A 67 1.08 -10.15 14.93
CA LYS A 67 0.50 -9.70 16.22
C LYS A 67 1.24 -8.55 16.94
N LYS A 68 2.25 -7.91 16.33
CA LYS A 68 3.08 -6.87 16.98
C LYS A 68 2.49 -5.47 16.77
N ASP A 69 2.88 -4.51 17.63
CA ASP A 69 2.39 -3.12 17.67
C ASP A 69 2.18 -2.53 16.27
N ILE A 70 0.91 -2.26 15.96
CA ILE A 70 0.36 -2.23 14.60
C ILE A 70 0.48 -0.83 13.97
N LYS A 71 0.73 0.21 14.75
CA LYS A 71 0.40 1.60 14.36
C LYS A 71 1.20 2.14 13.16
N ASP A 72 2.49 1.85 13.05
CA ASP A 72 3.34 2.45 12.01
C ASP A 72 3.41 1.62 10.72
N ASP A 73 2.79 0.43 10.71
CA ASP A 73 2.84 -0.54 9.62
C ASP A 73 1.50 -0.70 8.89
N ILE A 74 0.51 0.18 9.16
CA ILE A 74 -0.79 0.16 8.48
C ILE A 74 -0.79 1.08 7.27
N ILE A 75 -1.33 0.55 6.17
CA ILE A 75 -1.71 1.32 5.00
C ILE A 75 -3.19 1.14 4.71
N LYS A 76 -3.75 2.04 3.90
CA LYS A 76 -5.14 1.95 3.44
C LYS A 76 -5.20 2.01 1.92
N VAL A 77 -6.00 1.15 1.32
CA VAL A 77 -6.33 1.14 -0.11
C VAL A 77 -7.80 1.56 -0.26
N VAL A 78 -8.09 2.49 -1.16
CA VAL A 78 -9.46 2.92 -1.48
C VAL A 78 -9.64 2.88 -2.98
N GLY A 79 -10.48 1.96 -3.45
CA GLY A 79 -10.96 1.98 -4.82
C GLY A 79 -12.41 2.43 -4.92
N LYS A 80 -13.00 2.28 -6.11
CA LYS A 80 -14.36 2.76 -6.39
C LYS A 80 -15.44 2.16 -5.47
N ASP A 81 -15.33 0.86 -5.19
CA ASP A 81 -16.35 0.04 -4.52
C ASP A 81 -15.78 -0.80 -3.37
N TYR A 82 -14.53 -0.54 -2.97
CA TYR A 82 -13.85 -1.30 -1.94
C TYR A 82 -12.87 -0.45 -1.14
N GLU A 83 -12.63 -0.88 0.10
CA GLU A 83 -11.68 -0.27 1.01
C GLU A 83 -10.98 -1.36 1.82
N TYR A 84 -9.65 -1.33 1.86
CA TYR A 84 -8.85 -2.27 2.62
C TYR A 84 -7.93 -1.54 3.59
N TYR A 85 -7.83 -2.07 4.81
CA TYR A 85 -6.79 -1.73 5.77
C TYR A 85 -5.80 -2.89 5.84
N LEU A 86 -4.54 -2.60 5.54
CA LEU A 86 -3.50 -3.61 5.38
C LEU A 86 -2.36 -3.35 6.36
N GLN A 87 -1.77 -4.42 6.87
CA GLN A 87 -0.59 -4.39 7.73
C GLN A 87 0.62 -4.93 6.98
N ARG A 88 1.79 -4.35 7.23
CA ARG A 88 3.05 -4.82 6.67
C ARG A 88 3.33 -6.28 7.05
N TYR A 89 3.69 -7.07 6.04
CA TYR A 89 4.20 -8.42 6.18
C TYR A 89 5.73 -8.38 6.25
N TYR A 90 6.28 -9.01 7.29
CA TYR A 90 7.71 -9.26 7.42
C TYR A 90 7.87 -10.78 7.33
N GLY A 91 8.27 -11.25 6.14
CA GLY A 91 8.67 -12.65 5.93
C GLY A 91 9.96 -12.99 6.64
#